data_AF-A0A2D6HM47-F1
#
_entry.id   AF-A0A2D6HM47-F1
#
_cell.length_a   1.000
_cell.length_b   1.000
_cell.length_c   1.000
_cell.angle_alpha   90.00
_cell.angle_beta   90.00
_cell.angle_gamma   90.00
#
_symmetry.space_group_name_H-M   'P 1'
#
loop_
_entity.id
_entity.type
_entity.pdbx_description
1 polymer ?
#
loop_
_entity_poly.entity_id
_entity_poly.type
_entity_poly.pdbx_seq_one_letter_code
_entity_poly.pdbx_strand_id
1 'polypeptide(L)'
;MFRDLNGEFPLQYIIALVEISRHEGLSLTDLSKKTNLTLSTLSRIVGALSDYRANGEPYHLVDLRVSATSRRTKEIFLTDKGKALVTTLLKKLS
;
A
#
# COMPACT_ATOMS: atom_id res chain seq x y z
N MET A 1 3.45 -9.04 22.58
CA MET A 1 3.77 -7.60 22.74
C MET A 1 4.76 -7.25 21.64
N PHE A 2 4.28 -6.71 20.52
CA PHE A 2 5.09 -6.46 19.31
C PHE A 2 5.95 -5.23 19.50
N ARG A 3 7.10 -5.43 20.12
CA ARG A 3 8.11 -4.39 20.28
C ARG A 3 9.42 -5.01 19.85
N ASP A 4 9.69 -4.93 18.54
CA ASP A 4 11.04 -4.74 18.03
C ASP A 4 10.99 -4.19 16.60
N LEU A 5 11.49 -2.97 16.49
CA LEU A 5 11.94 -2.36 15.26
C LEU A 5 13.17 -3.17 14.81
N ASN A 6 13.04 -4.07 13.84
CA ASN A 6 14.15 -4.52 12.97
C ASN A 6 13.65 -5.45 11.85
N GLY A 7 13.44 -4.89 10.65
CA GLY A 7 13.73 -5.61 9.41
C GLY A 7 12.61 -6.35 8.66
N GLU A 8 11.46 -6.64 9.26
CA GLU A 8 10.37 -7.29 8.51
C GLU A 8 9.32 -6.30 8.01
N PHE A 9 8.96 -6.42 6.73
CA PHE A 9 7.92 -5.62 6.10
C PHE A 9 6.58 -5.87 6.83
N PRO A 10 5.95 -4.87 7.48
CA PRO A 10 4.86 -5.14 8.42
C PRO A 10 3.68 -5.85 7.76
N LEU A 11 3.05 -6.80 8.46
CA LEU A 11 1.95 -7.59 7.89
C LEU A 11 0.79 -6.73 7.37
N GLN A 12 0.47 -5.63 8.04
CA GLN A 12 -0.57 -4.70 7.57
C GLN A 12 -0.20 -4.02 6.24
N TYR A 13 1.09 -3.82 5.97
CA TYR A 13 1.58 -3.27 4.72
C TYR A 13 1.44 -4.32 3.61
N ILE A 14 1.72 -5.59 3.92
CA ILE A 14 1.48 -6.72 3.01
C ILE A 14 0.01 -6.80 2.64
N ILE A 15 -0.90 -6.76 3.63
CA ILE A 15 -2.35 -6.82 3.40
C ILE A 15 -2.80 -5.70 2.47
N ALA A 16 -2.39 -4.45 2.76
CA ALA A 16 -2.72 -3.31 1.91
C ALA A 16 -2.16 -3.47 0.49
N LEU A 17 -0.89 -3.88 0.36
CA LEU A 17 -0.22 -4.04 -0.93
C LEU A 17 -0.87 -5.14 -1.79
N VAL A 18 -1.24 -6.28 -1.18
CA VAL A 18 -1.93 -7.37 -1.87
C VAL A 18 -3.33 -6.92 -2.30
N GLU A 19 -4.07 -6.21 -1.47
CA GLU A 19 -5.40 -5.73 -1.86
C GLU A 19 -5.33 -4.71 -3.01
N ILE A 20 -4.35 -3.80 -2.98
CA ILE A 20 -4.07 -2.87 -4.09
C ILE A 20 -3.73 -3.64 -5.37
N SER A 21 -2.94 -4.72 -5.27
CA SER A 21 -2.58 -5.54 -6.44
C SER A 21 -3.78 -6.22 -7.12
N ARG A 22 -4.80 -6.57 -6.33
CA ARG A 22 -6.02 -7.22 -6.82
C ARG A 22 -6.98 -6.20 -7.45
N HIS A 23 -6.86 -4.94 -7.05
CA HIS A 23 -7.76 -3.86 -7.39
C HIS A 23 -6.96 -2.55 -7.50
N GLU A 24 -6.25 -2.36 -8.61
CA GLU A 24 -5.60 -1.08 -8.89
C GLU A 24 -6.64 0.00 -9.18
N GLY A 25 -6.31 1.26 -8.90
CA GLY A 25 -7.21 2.40 -9.12
C GLY A 25 -8.19 2.67 -7.98
N LEU A 26 -8.04 1.99 -6.83
CA LEU A 26 -8.88 2.25 -5.65
C LEU A 26 -8.52 3.56 -4.96
N SER A 27 -9.51 4.20 -4.34
CA SER A 27 -9.25 5.27 -3.38
C SER A 27 -8.87 4.71 -2.01
N LEU A 28 -8.28 5.54 -1.13
CA LEU A 28 -8.04 5.19 0.27
C LEU A 28 -9.31 4.72 1.00
N THR A 29 -10.47 5.29 0.64
CA THR A 29 -11.76 4.91 1.22
C THR A 29 -12.19 3.53 0.79
N ASP A 30 -11.97 3.16 -0.47
CA ASP A 30 -12.31 1.83 -0.95
C ASP A 30 -11.38 0.78 -0.36
N LEU A 31 -10.09 1.10 -0.26
CA LEU A 31 -9.10 0.25 0.40
C LEU A 31 -9.47 0.00 1.88
N SER A 32 -9.94 1.04 2.59
CA SER A 32 -10.40 0.93 3.99
C SER A 32 -11.54 -0.05 4.16
N LYS A 33 -12.54 0.00 3.26
CA LYS A 33 -13.67 -0.94 3.27
C LYS A 33 -13.23 -2.37 2.99
N LYS A 34 -12.21 -2.56 2.13
CA LYS A 34 -11.73 -3.87 1.70
C LYS A 34 -10.81 -4.55 2.72
N THR A 35 -9.95 -3.79 3.37
CA THR A 35 -8.99 -4.34 4.36
C THR A 35 -9.51 -4.28 5.80
N ASN A 36 -10.68 -3.66 6.02
CA ASN A 36 -11.22 -3.36 7.35
C ASN A 36 -10.25 -2.56 8.26
N LEU A 37 -9.35 -1.79 7.64
CA LEU A 37 -8.40 -0.91 8.34
C LEU A 37 -8.93 0.53 8.30
N THR A 38 -8.62 1.32 9.33
CA THR A 38 -9.05 2.71 9.37
C THR A 38 -8.33 3.56 8.32
N LEU A 39 -9.01 4.60 7.83
CA LEU A 39 -8.44 5.59 6.89
C LEU A 39 -7.13 6.20 7.38
N SER A 40 -7.02 6.51 8.67
CA SER A 40 -5.80 7.09 9.26
C SER A 40 -4.64 6.08 9.24
N THR A 41 -4.92 4.80 9.45
CA THR A 41 -3.91 3.74 9.35
C THR A 41 -3.47 3.55 7.91
N LEU A 42 -4.43 3.43 6.98
CA LEU A 42 -4.11 3.25 5.56
C LEU A 42 -3.40 4.45 4.95
N SER A 43 -3.74 5.68 5.36
CA SER A 43 -3.01 6.88 4.92
C SER A 43 -1.53 6.80 5.28
N ARG A 44 -1.20 6.34 6.49
CA ARG A 44 0.20 6.14 6.91
C ARG A 44 0.88 4.99 6.15
N ILE A 45 0.17 3.87 5.98
CA ILE A 45 0.68 2.71 5.23
C ILE A 45 0.96 3.09 3.78
N VAL A 46 -0.03 3.63 3.09
CA VAL A 46 0.06 4.04 1.68
C VAL A 46 1.10 5.15 1.51
N GLY A 47 1.18 6.09 2.45
CA GLY A 47 2.27 7.06 2.52
C GLY A 47 3.63 6.34 2.49
N ALA A 48 3.91 5.50 3.48
CA ALA A 48 5.17 4.77 3.56
C ALA A 48 5.46 3.86 2.33
N LEU A 49 4.42 3.27 1.72
CA LEU A 49 4.53 2.47 0.50
C LEU A 49 4.82 3.31 -0.75
N SER A 50 4.38 4.57 -0.75
CA SER A 50 4.60 5.53 -1.83
C SER A 50 5.96 6.21 -1.73
N ASP A 51 6.15 7.33 -2.44
CA ASP A 51 7.36 8.14 -2.43
C ASP A 51 7.55 8.96 -1.14
N TYR A 52 6.61 8.91 -0.18
CA TYR A 52 6.68 9.71 1.03
C TYR A 52 6.76 8.89 2.31
N ARG A 53 7.92 8.87 2.95
CA ARG A 53 8.09 8.31 4.28
C ARG A 53 8.62 9.38 5.23
N ALA A 54 7.98 9.51 6.40
CA ALA A 54 8.39 10.51 7.39
C ALA A 54 9.80 10.24 7.95
N ASN A 55 10.21 8.97 8.05
CA ASN A 55 11.52 8.54 8.51
C ASN A 55 12.06 7.40 7.62
N GLY A 56 13.28 7.54 7.12
CA GLY A 56 13.96 6.55 6.28
C GLY A 56 13.53 6.56 4.81
N GLU A 57 14.06 5.62 4.03
CA GLU A 57 13.77 5.52 2.59
C GLU A 57 12.33 5.04 2.32
N PRO A 58 11.59 5.72 1.42
CA PRO A 58 10.29 5.25 0.94
C PRO A 58 10.39 3.92 0.20
N TYR A 59 9.33 3.11 0.26
CA TYR A 59 9.37 1.78 -0.36
C TYR A 59 9.24 1.82 -1.89
N HIS A 60 8.63 2.87 -2.45
CA HIS A 60 8.36 3.02 -3.90
C HIS A 60 7.57 1.84 -4.51
N LEU A 61 6.62 1.30 -3.76
CA LEU A 61 5.81 0.14 -4.16
C LEU A 61 4.46 0.56 -4.76
N VAL A 62 3.98 1.76 -4.43
CA VAL A 62 2.70 2.28 -4.93
C VAL A 62 2.85 3.71 -5.44
N ASP A 63 2.04 4.05 -6.43
CA ASP A 63 1.93 5.38 -7.03
C ASP A 63 0.53 5.94 -6.75
N LEU A 64 0.45 7.25 -6.48
CA LEU A 64 -0.78 7.96 -6.18
C LEU A 64 -1.10 8.93 -7.30
N ARG A 65 -2.13 8.60 -8.09
CA ARG A 65 -2.54 9.41 -9.23
C ARG A 65 -3.81 10.17 -8.91
N VAL A 66 -3.95 11.36 -9.48
CA VAL A 66 -5.22 12.10 -9.41
C VAL A 66 -6.23 11.36 -10.27
N SER A 67 -7.40 11.05 -9.70
CA SER A 67 -8.47 10.37 -10.42
C SER A 67 -8.92 11.20 -11.63
N ALA A 68 -9.11 10.53 -12.77
CA ALA A 68 -9.60 11.15 -13.99
C ALA A 68 -11.04 11.71 -13.83
N THR A 69 -11.84 11.06 -12.99
CA THR A 69 -13.26 11.38 -12.77
C THR A 69 -13.48 12.41 -11.66
N SER A 70 -12.53 12.55 -10.73
CA SER A 70 -12.63 13.50 -9.63
C SER A 70 -11.25 14.03 -9.21
N ARG A 71 -11.00 15.32 -9.48
CA ARG A 71 -9.74 16.00 -9.11
C ARG A 71 -9.42 15.98 -7.61
N ARG A 72 -10.40 15.67 -6.77
CA ARG A 72 -10.25 15.62 -5.30
C ARG A 72 -9.84 14.22 -4.79
N THR A 73 -9.99 13.19 -5.61
CA THR A 73 -9.71 11.80 -5.21
C THR A 73 -8.37 11.36 -5.77
N LYS A 74 -7.54 10.74 -4.92
CA LYS A 74 -6.33 10.03 -5.36
C LYS A 74 -6.65 8.55 -5.49
N GLU A 75 -6.18 7.97 -6.58
CA GLU A 75 -6.26 6.55 -6.89
C GLU A 75 -4.88 5.91 -6.69
N ILE A 76 -4.88 4.69 -6.17
CA ILE A 76 -3.67 3.98 -5.77
C ILE A 76 -3.36 2.90 -6.81
N PHE A 77 -2.13 2.91 -7.33
CA PHE A 77 -1.63 1.96 -8.32
C PHE A 77 -0.35 1.31 -7.83
N LEU A 78 -0.02 0.12 -8.31
CA LEU A 78 1.31 -0.45 -8.06
C LEU A 78 2.34 0.15 -9.01
N THR A 79 3.55 0.37 -8.50
CA THR A 79 4.73 0.54 -9.35
C THR A 79 5.21 -0.82 -9.87
N ASP A 80 6.13 -0.82 -10.84
CA ASP A 80 6.76 -2.07 -11.30
C ASP A 80 7.48 -2.81 -10.17
N LYS A 81 8.12 -2.06 -9.26
CA LYS A 81 8.73 -2.59 -8.04
C LYS A 81 7.68 -3.24 -7.12
N GLY A 82 6.53 -2.59 -6.94
CA GLY A 82 5.39 -3.13 -6.20
C GLY A 82 4.87 -4.45 -6.78
N LYS A 83 4.68 -4.50 -8.10
CA LYS A 83 4.22 -5.69 -8.83
C LYS A 83 5.19 -6.87 -8.67
N ALA A 84 6.50 -6.61 -8.78
CA ALA A 84 7.53 -7.63 -8.59
C ALA A 84 7.53 -8.20 -7.18
N LEU A 85 7.39 -7.34 -6.15
CA LEU A 85 7.30 -7.76 -4.77
C LEU A 85 6.07 -8.62 -4.50
N VAL A 86 4.88 -8.18 -4.93
CA VAL A 86 3.63 -8.93 -4.77
C VAL A 86 3.72 -10.30 -5.44
N THR A 87 4.26 -10.36 -6.65
CA THR A 87 4.46 -11.64 -7.36
C THR A 87 5.35 -12.59 -6.56
N THR A 88 6.41 -12.06 -5.94
CA THR A 88 7.30 -12.86 -5.08
C THR A 88 6.60 -13.33 -3.81
N LEU A 89 5.77 -12.48 -3.19
CA LEU A 89 4.99 -12.82 -2.00
C LEU A 89 3.95 -13.91 -2.31
N LEU A 90 3.20 -13.78 -3.39
CA LEU A 90 2.18 -14.76 -3.79
C LEU A 90 2.80 -16.12 -4.10
N LYS A 91 3.97 -16.16 -4.75
CA LYS A 91 4.72 -17.42 -5.00
C LYS A 91 5.22 -18.11 -3.73
N LYS A 92 5.47 -17.35 -2.65
CA LYS A 92 5.91 -17.92 -1.36
C LYS A 92 4.73 -18.44 -0.51
N LEU A 93 3.50 -18.07 -0.87
CA LEU A 93 2.27 -18.47 -0.18
C LEU A 93 1.53 -19.61 -0.89
N SER A 94 1.92 -19.97 -2.12
CA SER A 94 1.44 -21.11 -2.91
C SER A 94 2.30 -22.34 -2.71
#